data_AF-G4TQD3-F1
#
_entry.id   AF-G4TQD3-F1
#
_cell.length_a   1.000
_cell.length_b   1.000
_cell.length_c   1.000
_cell.angle_alpha   90.00
_cell.angle_beta   90.00
_cell.angle_gamma   90.00
#
_symmetry.space_group_name_H-M   'P 1'
#
loop_
_entity.id
_entity.type
_entity.pdbx_description
1 polymer ?
#
loop_
_entity_poly.entity_id
_entity_poly.type
_entity_poly.pdbx_seq_one_letter_code
_entity_poly.pdbx_strand_id
1 'polypeptide(L)'
;MSGLRSRLKDILRPSRPSSPHADTSTPLDVNSNSPRPLSSKPISKTEDFDFLELAPGTDPIVDIVAIHGLQGHREKTWMVDDGTMWLRHFLPTDLCNARVLTYGYDADTHSPECVSTQTMRRHADGFAKALSRKREDPRASADASSVNSLTH
;
A
#
# COMPACT_ATOMS: atom_id res chain seq x y z
N MET A 1 0.47 -51.51 -1.40
CA MET A 1 -0.75 -50.99 -2.06
C MET A 1 -0.38 -49.64 -2.67
N SER A 2 0.43 -49.60 -3.73
CA SER A 2 0.08 -49.59 -5.17
C SER A 2 -1.00 -48.59 -5.59
N GLY A 3 -0.57 -47.53 -6.31
CA GLY A 3 -1.27 -46.84 -7.40
C GLY A 3 -2.51 -45.99 -7.06
N LEU A 4 -2.98 -45.06 -7.88
CA LEU A 4 -2.41 -44.26 -8.97
C LEU A 4 -3.48 -43.19 -9.30
N ARG A 5 -3.02 -41.94 -9.39
CA ARG A 5 -3.53 -40.79 -10.16
C ARG A 5 -4.78 -40.95 -11.05
N SER A 6 -5.56 -39.85 -11.08
CA SER A 6 -6.15 -39.19 -12.25
C SER A 6 -7.68 -39.20 -12.34
N ARG A 7 -8.27 -38.01 -12.45
CA ARG A 7 -9.29 -37.62 -13.45
C ARG A 7 -9.80 -36.19 -13.19
N LEU A 8 -8.99 -35.19 -13.55
CA LEU A 8 -9.45 -33.83 -13.85
C LEU A 8 -8.87 -33.43 -15.21
N LYS A 9 -9.51 -33.93 -16.25
CA LYS A 9 -9.36 -33.47 -17.64
C LYS A 9 -10.77 -33.51 -18.20
N ASP A 10 -11.28 -32.35 -18.59
CA ASP A 10 -12.56 -32.01 -19.22
C ASP A 10 -13.02 -30.75 -18.49
N ILE A 11 -12.69 -29.53 -18.92
CA ILE A 11 -13.39 -28.82 -19.99
C ILE A 11 -12.46 -27.71 -20.50
N LEU A 12 -11.72 -27.99 -21.57
CA LEU A 12 -11.16 -26.97 -22.45
C LEU A 12 -11.81 -27.20 -23.81
N ARG A 13 -12.83 -26.40 -24.13
CA ARG A 13 -13.41 -26.31 -25.48
C ARG A 13 -12.94 -25.01 -26.14
N PRO A 14 -12.21 -25.07 -27.26
CA PRO A 14 -11.97 -23.91 -28.10
C PRO A 14 -13.07 -23.78 -29.16
N SER A 15 -13.54 -22.56 -29.41
CA SER A 15 -14.40 -22.25 -30.56
C SER A 15 -13.60 -21.46 -31.61
N ARG A 16 -13.61 -21.97 -32.85
CA ARG A 16 -12.98 -21.41 -34.07
C ARG A 16 -13.75 -20.19 -34.63
N PRO A 17 -13.17 -19.43 -35.59
CA PRO A 17 -13.56 -18.05 -35.93
C PRO A 17 -14.46 -17.94 -37.17
N SER A 18 -15.03 -16.75 -37.35
CA SER A 18 -15.65 -16.29 -38.61
C SER A 18 -15.27 -14.83 -38.92
N SER A 19 -14.82 -14.61 -40.16
CA SER A 19 -14.67 -13.35 -40.92
C SER A 19 -15.25 -13.64 -42.33
N PRO A 20 -15.48 -12.72 -43.30
CA PRO A 20 -15.16 -11.27 -43.41
C PRO A 20 -16.30 -10.39 -44.01
N HIS A 21 -16.12 -9.05 -44.05
CA HIS A 21 -16.21 -8.20 -45.27
C HIS A 21 -16.48 -6.69 -45.02
N ALA A 22 -15.62 -5.88 -45.65
CA ALA A 22 -15.82 -4.62 -46.41
C ALA A 22 -16.44 -3.34 -45.78
N ASP A 23 -15.59 -2.29 -45.73
CA ASP A 23 -15.74 -0.89 -46.18
C ASP A 23 -17.14 -0.24 -46.25
N THR A 24 -17.29 0.93 -45.63
CA THR A 24 -17.62 2.23 -46.30
C THR A 24 -18.01 3.32 -45.28
N SER A 25 -17.47 4.50 -45.54
CA SER A 25 -17.61 5.83 -44.95
C SER A 25 -19.04 6.28 -44.55
N THR A 26 -19.17 7.02 -43.44
CA THR A 26 -19.86 8.33 -43.35
C THR A 26 -19.71 8.95 -41.95
N PRO A 27 -19.60 10.29 -41.82
CA PRO A 27 -19.38 10.97 -40.56
C PRO A 27 -20.70 11.34 -39.88
N LEU A 28 -20.80 11.15 -38.57
CA LEU A 28 -21.86 11.71 -37.76
C LEU A 28 -21.26 12.58 -36.66
N ASP A 29 -21.46 13.88 -36.82
CA ASP A 29 -21.31 14.89 -35.78
C ASP A 29 -22.22 14.55 -34.60
N VAL A 30 -21.63 14.25 -33.45
CA VAL A 30 -22.32 14.29 -32.17
C VAL A 30 -21.52 15.20 -31.25
N ASN A 31 -21.93 16.46 -31.24
CA ASN A 31 -21.72 17.36 -30.11
C ASN A 31 -22.40 16.73 -28.89
N SER A 32 -21.59 16.23 -27.95
CA SER A 32 -22.07 15.82 -26.63
C SER A 32 -21.12 16.40 -25.59
N ASN A 33 -21.61 17.45 -24.93
CA ASN A 33 -21.18 17.84 -23.60
C ASN A 33 -21.31 16.63 -22.67
N SER A 34 -20.26 15.83 -22.54
CA SER A 34 -20.08 14.88 -21.46
C SER A 34 -19.14 15.50 -20.44
N PRO A 35 -19.45 15.44 -19.12
CA PRO A 35 -18.47 15.76 -18.10
C PRO A 35 -17.26 14.84 -18.32
N ARG A 36 -16.10 15.45 -18.48
CA ARG A 36 -14.80 14.78 -18.53
C ARG A 36 -14.75 13.76 -17.37
N PRO A 37 -14.51 12.46 -17.60
CA PRO A 37 -14.21 11.57 -16.49
C PRO A 37 -12.97 12.16 -15.82
N LEU A 38 -13.11 12.48 -14.53
CA LEU A 38 -12.04 13.00 -13.70
C LEU A 38 -10.85 12.09 -13.95
N SER A 39 -9.83 12.63 -14.62
CA SER A 39 -8.61 11.91 -14.94
C SER A 39 -8.10 11.34 -13.64
N SER A 40 -8.29 10.03 -13.45
CA SER A 40 -7.66 9.29 -12.39
C SER A 40 -6.17 9.48 -12.66
N LYS A 41 -5.53 10.33 -11.84
CA LYS A 41 -4.08 10.40 -11.80
C LYS A 41 -3.60 8.95 -11.77
N PRO A 42 -2.66 8.54 -12.65
CA PRO A 42 -2.09 7.21 -12.55
C PRO A 42 -1.57 7.08 -11.13
N ILE A 43 -2.15 6.16 -10.35
CA ILE A 43 -1.69 5.86 -8.99
C ILE A 43 -0.25 5.41 -9.16
N SER A 44 0.67 6.30 -8.84
CA SER A 44 2.09 6.05 -8.87
C SER A 44 2.35 4.92 -7.88
N LYS A 45 2.88 3.79 -8.34
CA LYS A 45 3.27 2.65 -7.49
C LYS A 45 4.23 3.02 -6.34
N THR A 46 4.76 4.25 -6.33
CA THR A 46 5.58 4.81 -5.26
C THR A 46 4.81 5.25 -4.03
N GLU A 47 3.48 5.36 -4.09
CA GLU A 47 2.70 5.81 -2.92
C GLU A 47 2.68 4.79 -1.79
N ASP A 48 3.03 3.52 -2.01
CA ASP A 48 2.87 2.41 -1.04
C ASP A 48 4.14 2.05 -0.26
N PHE A 49 5.26 2.72 -0.55
CA PHE A 49 6.55 2.54 0.15
C PHE A 49 6.81 3.64 1.18
N ASP A 50 7.86 3.45 1.98
CA ASP A 50 8.27 4.36 3.05
C ASP A 50 7.24 4.42 4.21
N PHE A 51 7.45 5.36 5.14
CA PHE A 51 6.64 5.54 6.33
C PHE A 51 5.30 6.21 6.04
N LEU A 52 4.25 5.64 6.61
CA LEU A 52 2.96 6.28 6.80
C LEU A 52 2.68 6.42 8.30
N GLU A 53 2.27 7.62 8.71
CA GLU A 53 1.83 7.88 10.07
C GLU A 53 0.34 7.55 10.21
N LEU A 54 0.03 6.61 11.09
CA LEU A 54 -1.33 6.12 11.33
C LEU A 54 -2.02 6.88 12.46
N ALA A 55 -1.24 7.26 13.48
CA ALA A 55 -1.69 8.08 14.59
C ALA A 55 -0.51 8.89 15.15
N PRO A 56 -0.66 10.21 15.39
CA PRO A 56 0.43 11.04 15.91
C PRO A 56 0.76 10.78 17.39
N GLY A 57 -0.21 10.29 18.16
CA GLY A 57 -0.16 10.26 19.62
C GLY A 57 -0.37 11.65 20.25
N THR A 58 -0.70 11.68 21.53
CA THR A 58 -0.76 12.90 22.36
C THR A 58 0.51 12.99 23.19
N ASP A 59 1.33 14.02 22.95
CA ASP A 59 2.67 14.15 23.55
C ASP A 59 3.47 12.83 23.48
N PRO A 60 3.77 12.36 22.24
CA PRO A 60 4.25 11.01 22.05
C PRO A 60 5.64 10.80 22.66
N ILE A 61 5.74 9.86 23.60
CA ILE A 61 6.99 9.49 24.26
C ILE A 61 7.65 8.25 23.64
N VAL A 62 6.94 7.58 22.74
CA VAL A 62 7.39 6.36 22.08
C VAL A 62 6.87 6.29 20.64
N ASP A 63 7.70 5.76 19.75
CA ASP A 63 7.32 5.40 18.38
C ASP A 63 7.03 3.90 18.30
N ILE A 64 5.85 3.52 17.83
CA ILE A 64 5.52 2.15 17.44
C ILE A 64 5.59 2.08 15.92
N VAL A 65 6.48 1.25 15.40
CA VAL A 65 6.70 1.08 13.96
C VAL A 65 6.31 -0.34 13.52
N ALA A 66 5.25 -0.43 12.72
CA ALA A 66 4.80 -1.69 12.12
C ALA A 66 5.49 -1.94 10.78
N ILE A 67 5.95 -3.17 10.56
CA ILE A 67 6.61 -3.60 9.32
C ILE A 67 5.86 -4.85 8.82
N HIS A 68 5.41 -4.84 7.57
CA HIS A 68 4.67 -5.98 7.00
C HIS A 68 5.60 -7.13 6.58
N GLY A 69 5.02 -8.33 6.45
CA GLY A 69 5.72 -9.51 5.96
C GLY A 69 5.83 -9.59 4.44
N LEU A 70 6.30 -10.73 3.95
CA LEU A 70 6.37 -11.06 2.52
C LEU A 70 4.99 -10.95 1.87
N GLN A 71 4.94 -10.43 0.63
CA GLN A 71 3.69 -10.16 -0.11
C GLN A 71 2.70 -9.23 0.63
N GLY A 72 3.14 -8.61 1.72
CA GLY A 72 2.33 -7.70 2.51
C GLY A 72 2.29 -6.30 1.91
N HIS A 73 1.35 -5.51 2.43
CA HIS A 73 1.23 -4.09 2.14
C HIS A 73 1.13 -3.31 3.46
N ARG A 74 1.78 -2.15 3.57
CA ARG A 74 1.93 -1.41 4.84
C ARG A 74 0.62 -1.11 5.59
N GLU A 75 -0.49 -0.96 4.88
CA GLU A 75 -1.84 -0.76 5.48
C GLU A 75 -2.68 -2.04 5.45
N LYS A 76 -2.90 -2.63 4.27
CA LYS A 76 -3.77 -3.79 4.08
C LYS A 76 -3.42 -5.00 4.96
N THR A 77 -2.14 -5.17 5.32
CA THR A 77 -1.71 -6.25 6.23
C THR A 77 -2.39 -6.18 7.60
N TRP A 78 -2.74 -4.98 8.05
CA TRP A 78 -3.29 -4.71 9.38
C TRP A 78 -4.78 -4.41 9.35
N MET A 79 -5.40 -4.49 8.18
CA MET A 79 -6.77 -4.08 7.91
C MET A 79 -7.61 -5.31 7.58
N VAL A 80 -8.77 -5.42 8.22
CA VAL A 80 -9.78 -6.42 7.86
C VAL A 80 -10.69 -5.88 6.75
N ASP A 81 -11.48 -6.76 6.12
CA ASP A 81 -12.26 -6.45 4.92
C ASP A 81 -13.26 -5.29 5.07
N ASP A 82 -13.70 -4.99 6.30
CA ASP A 82 -14.60 -3.87 6.59
C ASP A 82 -13.88 -2.50 6.67
N GLY A 83 -12.55 -2.48 6.46
CA GLY A 83 -11.72 -1.29 6.54
C GLY A 83 -11.15 -1.01 7.94
N THR A 84 -11.48 -1.82 8.93
CA THR A 84 -10.96 -1.66 10.29
C THR A 84 -9.49 -2.05 10.36
N MET A 85 -8.64 -1.11 10.76
CA MET A 85 -7.22 -1.33 10.96
C MET A 85 -6.83 -1.14 12.43
N TRP A 86 -6.42 -2.21 13.10
CA TRP A 86 -6.25 -2.19 14.56
C TRP A 86 -5.16 -1.22 15.05
N LEU A 87 -4.07 -1.08 14.28
CA LEU A 87 -2.99 -0.11 14.56
C LEU A 87 -3.48 1.33 14.61
N ARG A 88 -4.51 1.68 13.82
CA ARG A 88 -5.04 3.05 13.74
C ARG A 88 -6.28 3.23 14.62
N HIS A 89 -7.16 2.24 14.68
CA HIS A 89 -8.48 2.39 15.29
C HIS A 89 -8.55 1.95 16.76
N PHE A 90 -7.67 1.05 17.21
CA PHE A 90 -7.73 0.51 18.57
C PHE A 90 -6.48 0.84 19.38
N LEU A 91 -5.28 0.71 18.79
CA LEU A 91 -4.03 0.95 19.51
C LEU A 91 -3.91 2.35 20.15
N PRO A 92 -4.35 3.45 19.51
CA PRO A 92 -4.29 4.78 20.14
C PRO A 92 -5.21 4.95 21.35
N THR A 93 -6.23 4.08 21.51
CA THR A 93 -7.11 4.09 22.69
C THR A 93 -6.39 3.49 23.90
N ASP A 94 -5.58 2.46 23.69
CA ASP A 94 -4.81 1.80 24.76
C ASP A 94 -3.51 2.55 25.09
N LEU A 95 -2.87 3.14 24.07
CA LEU A 95 -1.58 3.83 24.15
C LEU A 95 -1.66 5.23 23.52
N CYS A 96 -2.34 6.15 24.21
CA CYS A 96 -2.59 7.50 23.68
C CYS A 96 -1.32 8.34 23.48
N ASN A 97 -0.23 8.04 24.18
CA ASN A 97 1.08 8.71 24.09
C ASN A 97 2.08 7.97 23.18
N ALA A 98 1.59 7.09 22.31
CA ALA A 98 2.39 6.46 21.28
C ALA A 98 2.10 7.06 19.91
N ARG A 99 3.15 7.43 19.18
CA ARG A 99 3.05 7.69 17.74
C ARG A 99 3.08 6.35 17.00
N VAL A 100 2.10 6.09 16.15
CA VAL A 100 1.98 4.84 15.40
C VAL A 100 2.33 5.08 13.94
N LEU A 101 3.34 4.35 13.46
CA LEU A 101 3.85 4.38 12.09
C LEU A 101 3.74 2.99 11.46
N THR A 102 3.57 2.93 10.15
CA THR A 102 3.74 1.70 9.36
C THR A 102 4.72 1.96 8.22
N TYR A 103 5.56 0.97 7.89
CA TYR A 103 6.59 1.09 6.86
C TYR A 103 6.35 0.10 5.72
N GLY A 104 6.36 0.62 4.49
CA GLY A 104 6.26 -0.17 3.26
C GLY A 104 7.62 -0.38 2.60
N TYR A 105 7.89 -1.63 2.19
CA TYR A 105 9.01 -1.97 1.31
C TYR A 105 8.55 -2.92 0.21
N ASP A 106 9.36 -3.06 -0.84
CA ASP A 106 9.11 -4.05 -1.88
C ASP A 106 9.25 -5.47 -1.29
N ALA A 107 8.12 -6.09 -1.00
CA ALA A 107 8.01 -7.43 -0.43
C ALA A 107 7.55 -8.46 -1.47
N ASP A 108 7.61 -8.13 -2.77
CA ASP A 108 7.24 -9.05 -3.84
C ASP A 108 8.25 -10.21 -3.92
N THR A 109 7.77 -11.42 -3.69
CA THR A 109 8.57 -12.65 -3.78
C THR A 109 8.51 -13.30 -5.17
N HIS A 110 7.70 -12.77 -6.09
CA HIS A 110 7.58 -13.27 -7.45
C HIS A 110 8.63 -12.69 -8.38
N SER A 111 9.46 -11.76 -7.87
CA SER A 111 10.67 -11.31 -8.53
C SER A 111 11.56 -12.51 -8.91
N PRO A 112 12.14 -12.53 -10.13
CA PRO A 112 13.14 -13.53 -10.50
C PRO A 112 14.42 -13.43 -9.65
N GLU A 113 14.62 -12.33 -8.92
CA GLU A 113 15.67 -12.19 -7.92
C GLU A 113 15.26 -12.94 -6.65
N CYS A 114 15.98 -14.02 -6.32
CA CYS A 114 15.80 -14.76 -5.09
C CYS A 114 15.85 -13.80 -3.87
N VAL A 115 14.93 -14.00 -2.90
CA VAL A 115 14.98 -13.32 -1.60
C VAL A 115 16.27 -13.74 -0.89
N SER A 116 17.30 -12.92 -1.06
CA SER A 116 18.64 -13.19 -0.56
C SER A 116 18.92 -12.39 0.72
N THR A 117 19.96 -12.79 1.44
CA THR A 117 20.48 -11.99 2.57
C THR A 117 20.90 -10.59 2.15
N GLN A 118 21.34 -10.40 0.90
CA GLN A 118 21.69 -9.10 0.35
C GLN A 118 20.44 -8.23 0.11
N THR A 119 19.35 -8.83 -0.37
CA THR A 119 18.05 -8.16 -0.55
C THR A 119 17.50 -7.71 0.80
N MET A 120 17.49 -8.60 1.80
CA MET A 120 17.10 -8.25 3.17
C MET A 120 17.93 -7.10 3.75
N ARG A 121 19.26 -7.14 3.57
CA ARG A 121 20.15 -6.07 4.02
C ARG A 121 19.82 -4.72 3.37
N ARG A 122 19.52 -4.70 2.07
CA ARG A 122 19.12 -3.47 1.37
C ARG A 122 17.81 -2.90 1.92
N HIS A 123 16.82 -3.74 2.21
CA HIS A 123 15.57 -3.27 2.84
C HIS A 123 15.83 -2.72 4.26
N ALA A 124 16.67 -3.39 5.05
CA ALA A 124 17.06 -2.91 6.38
C ALA A 124 17.78 -1.55 6.32
N ASP A 125 18.71 -1.37 5.39
CA ASP A 125 19.41 -0.10 5.17
C ASP A 125 18.43 1.00 4.73
N GLY A 126 17.48 0.66 3.85
CA GLY A 126 16.41 1.56 3.41
C GLY A 126 15.53 2.02 4.57
N PHE A 127 15.10 1.07 5.40
CA PHE A 127 14.32 1.31 6.61
C PHE A 127 15.07 2.22 7.59
N ALA A 128 16.33 1.91 7.91
CA ALA A 128 17.12 2.70 8.84
C ALA A 128 17.28 4.15 8.37
N LYS A 129 17.60 4.36 7.09
CA LYS A 129 17.72 5.70 6.51
C LYS A 129 16.39 6.46 6.53
N ALA A 130 15.29 5.78 6.24
CA ALA A 130 13.96 6.38 6.29
C ALA A 130 13.57 6.78 7.71
N LEU A 131 13.88 5.94 8.69
CA LEU A 131 13.58 6.20 10.10
C LEU A 131 14.38 7.39 10.63
N SER A 132 15.66 7.50 10.28
CA SER A 132 16.48 8.67 10.59
C SER A 132 15.84 9.96 10.06
N ARG A 133 15.45 9.98 8.78
CA ARG A 133 14.77 11.16 8.19
C ARG A 133 13.47 11.50 8.90
N LYS A 134 12.65 10.51 9.23
CA LYS A 134 11.35 10.71 9.90
C LYS A 134 11.51 11.26 11.33
N ARG A 135 12.61 10.93 12.01
CA ARG A 135 12.94 11.48 13.35
C ARG A 135 13.53 12.88 13.30
N GLU A 136 14.23 13.21 12.22
CA GLU A 136 14.81 14.54 12.02
C GLU A 136 13.78 15.59 11.53
N ASP A 137 12.58 15.19 11.13
CA ASP A 137 11.54 16.11 10.65
C ASP A 137 11.06 17.05 11.78
N PRO A 138 11.36 18.37 11.71
CA PRO A 138 11.02 19.33 12.76
C PRO A 138 9.52 19.53 12.93
N ARG A 139 8.69 19.15 11.95
CA ARG A 139 7.23 19.26 12.05
C ARG A 139 6.63 18.39 13.15
N ALA A 140 7.31 17.31 13.55
CA ALA A 140 6.92 16.51 14.71
C ALA A 140 7.17 17.22 16.06
N SER A 141 7.99 18.30 16.08
CA SER A 141 8.35 19.03 17.30
C SER A 141 7.60 20.36 17.48
N ALA A 142 7.04 20.92 16.41
CA ALA A 142 6.46 22.26 16.42
C ALA A 142 5.07 22.34 17.10
N ASP A 143 4.29 21.26 17.09
CA ASP A 143 2.94 21.25 17.67
C ASP A 143 2.94 21.17 19.20
N ALA A 144 4.03 20.68 19.82
CA ALA A 144 4.18 20.64 21.28
C ALA A 144 4.51 22.01 21.90
N SER A 145 4.99 22.97 21.10
CA SER A 145 5.46 24.28 21.60
C SER A 145 4.34 25.33 21.67
N SER A 146 3.23 25.13 20.96
CA SER A 146 2.19 26.15 20.82
C SER A 146 1.22 26.23 22.00
N VAL A 147 1.17 25.20 22.87
CA VAL A 147 0.23 25.14 24.00
C VAL A 147 0.73 25.80 25.29
N ASN A 148 2.01 26.16 25.39
CA ASN A 148 2.59 26.72 26.62
C ASN A 148 2.59 28.27 26.71
N SER A 149 1.94 28.99 25.79
CA SER A 149 2.03 30.46 25.74
C SER A 149 0.78 31.23 26.19
N LEU A 150 -0.20 30.58 26.84
CA LEU A 150 -1.42 31.24 27.35
C LEU A 150 -1.67 30.99 28.84
N THR A 151 -0.66 31.23 29.68
CA THR A 151 -0.85 31.55 31.10
C THR A 151 0.24 32.52 31.53
N HIS A 152 0.02 33.82 31.33
CA HIS A 152 0.53 34.86 32.21
C HIS A 152 -0.23 36.18 32.00
#